data_AF-A0A4Y7JEX5-F1
#
_entry.id   AF-A0A4Y7JEX5-F1
#
_cell.length_a   1.000
_cell.length_b   1.000
_cell.length_c   1.000
_cell.angle_alpha   90.00
_cell.angle_beta   90.00
_cell.angle_gamma   90.00
#
_symmetry.space_group_name_H-M   'P 1'
#
loop_
_entity.id
_entity.type
_entity.pdbx_description
1 polymer ?
#
loop_
_entity_poly.entity_id
_entity_poly.type
_entity_poly.pdbx_seq_one_letter_code
_entity_poly.pdbx_strand_id
1 'polypeptide(L)'
;MKTKDYSEYDLDHTFDPDDSDDITRWGVLLLKLTQFQPDAESKTNAIVAAISKLEHSLVKDPFNPNTVWWLGNAYKERGLITPDYNVAAIYFDRAIEFYELALMEEPEDQIYLKSLESIVEVKTCLAQQAAGAKNSSTSYAEETTKAAE
;
A
#
# COMPACT_ATOMS: atom_id res chain seq x y z
N MET A 1 -4.57 7.31 18.35
CA MET A 1 -6.05 7.18 18.34
C MET A 1 -6.40 5.70 18.12
N LYS A 2 -7.61 5.19 18.44
CA LYS A 2 -7.99 3.83 17.97
C LYS A 2 -8.34 3.98 16.48
N THR A 3 -7.58 3.37 15.57
CA THR A 3 -8.05 3.19 14.18
C THR A 3 -9.48 2.66 14.26
N LYS A 4 -10.44 3.37 13.68
CA LYS A 4 -11.85 2.97 13.73
C LYS A 4 -11.93 1.55 13.16
N ASP A 5 -12.20 0.57 14.03
CA ASP A 5 -12.43 -0.80 13.59
C ASP A 5 -13.83 -0.86 12.99
N TYR A 6 -13.89 -0.66 11.68
CA TYR A 6 -15.13 -0.66 10.90
C TYR A 6 -15.84 -2.03 10.86
N SER A 7 -15.38 -3.03 11.63
CA SER A 7 -15.96 -4.37 11.69
C SER A 7 -17.07 -4.54 12.75
N GLU A 8 -17.14 -3.70 13.79
CA GLU A 8 -17.98 -4.00 14.97
C GLU A 8 -18.98 -2.89 15.37
N TYR A 9 -18.88 -1.68 14.83
CA TYR A 9 -19.56 -0.50 15.40
C TYR A 9 -20.82 0.02 14.72
N ASP A 10 -21.47 -0.69 13.80
CA ASP A 10 -22.59 -0.10 13.04
C ASP A 10 -23.60 -1.12 12.50
N LEU A 11 -24.55 -1.54 13.33
CA LEU A 11 -25.76 -2.22 12.82
C LEU A 11 -26.91 -1.23 12.53
N ASP A 12 -26.85 -0.02 13.10
CA ASP A 12 -27.90 1.01 12.97
C ASP A 12 -27.47 2.23 12.11
N HIS A 13 -26.21 2.29 11.67
CA HIS A 13 -25.73 3.38 10.83
C HIS A 13 -26.14 3.19 9.37
N THR A 14 -26.77 4.22 8.82
CA THR A 14 -27.17 4.26 7.41
C THR A 14 -26.05 4.88 6.62
N PHE A 15 -25.52 4.15 5.64
CA PHE A 15 -24.48 4.64 4.74
C PHE A 15 -24.92 5.94 4.05
N ASP A 16 -24.12 7.00 4.23
CA ASP A 16 -24.27 8.28 3.54
C ASP A 16 -23.21 8.38 2.42
N PRO A 17 -23.63 8.45 1.14
CA PRO A 17 -22.70 8.55 0.01
C PRO A 17 -21.92 9.87 -0.06
N ASP A 18 -22.31 10.89 0.71
CA ASP A 18 -21.63 12.19 0.77
C ASP A 18 -20.74 12.37 2.01
N ASP A 19 -20.84 11.48 3.00
CA ASP A 19 -20.01 11.50 4.21
C ASP A 19 -18.61 10.93 3.95
N SER A 20 -17.57 11.65 4.36
CA SER A 20 -16.18 11.26 4.11
C SER A 20 -15.77 9.99 4.86
N ASP A 21 -16.27 9.77 6.09
CA ASP A 21 -15.94 8.58 6.87
C ASP A 21 -16.58 7.32 6.25
N ASP A 22 -17.80 7.43 5.72
CA ASP A 22 -18.47 6.34 5.01
C ASP A 22 -17.81 6.01 3.67
N ILE A 23 -17.43 7.02 2.90
CA ILE A 23 -16.64 6.83 1.67
C ILE A 23 -15.30 6.16 2.02
N THR A 24 -14.65 6.58 3.11
CA THR A 24 -13.41 5.97 3.60
C THR A 24 -13.63 4.50 3.93
N ARG A 25 -14.66 4.18 4.70
CA ARG A 25 -15.03 2.80 5.03
C ARG A 25 -15.24 1.96 3.78
N TRP A 26 -15.90 2.51 2.76
CA TRP A 26 -16.07 1.82 1.48
C TRP A 26 -14.72 1.52 0.82
N GLY A 27 -13.82 2.50 0.74
CA GLY A 27 -12.47 2.29 0.21
C GLY A 27 -11.69 1.22 0.97
N VAL A 28 -11.77 1.22 2.31
CA VAL A 28 -11.14 0.22 3.17
C VAL A 28 -11.70 -1.17 2.94
N LEU A 29 -13.02 -1.32 2.80
CA LEU A 29 -13.65 -2.61 2.51
C LEU A 29 -13.24 -3.13 1.14
N LEU A 30 -13.19 -2.28 0.12
CA LEU A 30 -12.67 -2.66 -1.20
C LEU A 30 -11.23 -3.16 -1.10
N LEU A 31 -10.37 -2.47 -0.33
CA LEU A 31 -8.99 -2.89 -0.12
C LEU A 31 -8.91 -4.24 0.61
N LYS A 32 -9.70 -4.45 1.67
CA LYS A 32 -9.74 -5.74 2.39
C LYS A 32 -10.24 -6.89 1.49
N LEU A 33 -11.16 -6.62 0.58
CA LEU A 33 -11.67 -7.62 -0.37
C LEU A 33 -10.62 -8.09 -1.39
N THR A 34 -9.51 -7.37 -1.55
CA THR A 34 -8.41 -7.75 -2.46
C THR A 34 -7.82 -9.11 -2.11
N GLN A 35 -7.78 -9.47 -0.82
CA GLN A 35 -7.22 -10.75 -0.37
C GLN A 35 -7.98 -11.97 -0.91
N PHE A 36 -9.26 -11.78 -1.28
CA PHE A 36 -10.14 -12.84 -1.78
C PHE A 36 -10.24 -12.88 -3.30
N GLN A 37 -9.53 -12.00 -4.01
CA GLN A 37 -9.59 -11.97 -5.48
C GLN A 37 -8.83 -13.17 -6.08
N PRO A 38 -9.36 -13.78 -7.16
CA PRO A 38 -8.87 -15.06 -7.66
C PRO A 38 -7.51 -14.98 -8.35
N ASP A 39 -7.15 -13.83 -8.91
CA ASP A 39 -5.94 -13.62 -9.69
C ASP A 39 -5.37 -12.21 -9.50
N ALA A 40 -4.16 -11.97 -10.04
CA ALA A 40 -3.42 -10.72 -9.87
C ALA A 40 -4.09 -9.51 -10.55
N GLU A 41 -4.83 -9.73 -11.64
CA GLU A 41 -5.55 -8.67 -12.35
C GLU A 41 -6.78 -8.22 -11.54
N SER A 42 -7.53 -9.17 -11.02
CA SER A 42 -8.65 -8.93 -10.13
C SER A 42 -8.21 -8.21 -8.84
N LYS A 43 -7.06 -8.62 -8.26
CA LYS A 43 -6.42 -7.90 -7.14
C LYS A 43 -6.08 -6.47 -7.51
N THR A 44 -5.44 -6.29 -8.67
CA THR A 44 -5.08 -4.98 -9.21
C THR A 44 -6.30 -4.06 -9.31
N ASN A 45 -7.37 -4.54 -9.93
CA ASN A 45 -8.59 -3.76 -10.15
C ASN A 45 -9.27 -3.38 -8.83
N ALA A 46 -9.31 -4.31 -7.87
CA ALA A 46 -9.85 -4.03 -6.54
C ALA A 46 -9.01 -2.98 -5.76
N ILE A 47 -7.69 -3.04 -5.83
CA ILE A 47 -6.80 -2.02 -5.21
C ILE A 47 -7.02 -0.65 -5.87
N VAL A 48 -7.10 -0.58 -7.20
CA VAL A 48 -7.34 0.69 -7.92
C VAL A 48 -8.70 1.28 -7.55
N ALA A 49 -9.75 0.45 -7.43
CA ALA A 49 -11.06 0.90 -6.98
C ALA A 49 -11.02 1.43 -5.53
N ALA A 50 -10.26 0.78 -4.64
CA ALA A 50 -10.06 1.25 -3.28
C ALA A 50 -9.34 2.62 -3.25
N ILE A 51 -8.24 2.78 -4.00
CA ILE A 51 -7.51 4.06 -4.11
C ILE A 51 -8.46 5.16 -4.57
N SER A 52 -9.18 4.96 -5.68
CA SER A 52 -10.11 5.96 -6.22
C SER A 52 -11.18 6.35 -5.20
N LYS A 53 -11.67 5.41 -4.39
CA LYS A 53 -12.66 5.68 -3.35
C LYS A 53 -12.07 6.50 -2.19
N LEU A 54 -10.86 6.15 -1.75
CA LEU A 54 -10.16 6.89 -0.68
C LEU A 54 -9.75 8.30 -1.14
N GLU A 55 -9.32 8.47 -2.39
CA GLU A 55 -9.06 9.79 -2.97
C GLU A 55 -10.34 10.64 -3.01
N HIS A 56 -11.49 10.04 -3.34
CA HIS A 56 -12.78 10.74 -3.28
C HIS A 56 -13.12 11.17 -1.84
N SER A 57 -12.83 10.35 -0.83
CA SER A 57 -12.98 10.76 0.57
C SER A 57 -12.13 11.99 0.89
N LEU A 58 -10.87 12.05 0.43
CA LEU A 58 -10.02 13.23 0.63
C LEU A 58 -10.51 14.49 -0.11
N VAL A 59 -11.28 14.36 -1.19
CA VAL A 59 -11.92 15.53 -1.81
C VAL A 59 -12.98 16.13 -0.87
N LYS A 60 -13.64 15.30 -0.06
CA LYS A 60 -14.65 15.71 0.92
C LYS A 60 -14.04 16.21 2.23
N ASP A 61 -13.00 15.52 2.72
CA ASP A 61 -12.25 15.86 3.93
C ASP A 61 -10.73 15.72 3.69
N PRO A 62 -10.07 16.79 3.20
CA PRO A 62 -8.66 16.75 2.80
C PRO A 62 -7.66 16.48 3.93
N PHE A 63 -8.07 16.70 5.18
CA PHE A 63 -7.20 16.61 6.36
C PHE A 63 -7.49 15.38 7.21
N ASN A 64 -8.18 14.37 6.67
CA ASN A 64 -8.48 13.15 7.42
C ASN A 64 -7.24 12.24 7.52
N PRO A 65 -6.55 12.18 8.67
CA PRO A 65 -5.30 11.42 8.78
C PRO A 65 -5.52 9.90 8.59
N ASN A 66 -6.70 9.40 8.96
CA ASN A 66 -7.05 7.99 8.81
C ASN A 66 -7.24 7.61 7.32
N THR A 67 -7.90 8.45 6.52
CA THR A 67 -8.05 8.23 5.07
C THR A 67 -6.69 8.30 4.37
N VAL A 68 -5.88 9.31 4.73
CA VAL A 68 -4.51 9.47 4.24
C VAL A 68 -3.69 8.20 4.54
N TRP A 69 -3.74 7.70 5.77
CA TRP A 69 -3.05 6.46 6.15
C TRP A 69 -3.55 5.24 5.36
N TRP A 70 -4.86 5.12 5.11
CA TRP A 70 -5.40 4.04 4.29
C TRP A 70 -4.97 4.11 2.82
N LEU A 71 -4.76 5.30 2.25
CA LEU A 71 -4.14 5.44 0.92
C LEU A 71 -2.72 4.89 0.91
N GLY A 72 -1.94 5.17 1.95
CA GLY A 72 -0.61 4.57 2.11
C GLY A 72 -0.65 3.04 2.09
N ASN A 73 -1.61 2.45 2.81
CA ASN A 73 -1.83 1.00 2.78
C ASN A 73 -2.22 0.48 1.39
N ALA A 74 -3.09 1.18 0.66
CA ALA A 74 -3.49 0.77 -0.68
C ALA A 74 -2.30 0.77 -1.67
N TYR A 75 -1.41 1.78 -1.58
CA TYR A 75 -0.19 1.84 -2.37
C TYR A 75 0.84 0.78 -1.96
N LYS A 76 0.97 0.47 -0.66
CA LYS A 76 1.78 -0.66 -0.20
C LYS A 76 1.30 -1.97 -0.83
N GLU A 77 0.01 -2.28 -0.74
CA GLU A 77 -0.56 -3.49 -1.35
C GLU A 77 -0.34 -3.52 -2.87
N ARG A 78 -0.45 -2.35 -3.53
CA ARG A 78 -0.16 -2.22 -4.96
C ARG A 78 1.28 -2.59 -5.30
N GLY A 79 2.24 -2.12 -4.49
CA GLY A 79 3.65 -2.45 -4.63
C GLY A 79 3.91 -3.94 -4.39
N LEU A 80 3.31 -4.54 -3.36
CA LEU A 80 3.51 -5.95 -3.01
C LEU A 80 3.05 -6.92 -4.11
N ILE A 81 2.02 -6.58 -4.87
CA ILE A 81 1.55 -7.42 -5.98
C ILE A 81 2.25 -7.12 -7.32
N THR A 82 3.18 -6.15 -7.35
CA THR A 82 3.89 -5.74 -8.56
C THR A 82 5.22 -6.52 -8.66
N PRO A 83 5.41 -7.40 -9.67
CA PRO A 83 6.60 -8.25 -9.74
C PRO A 83 7.91 -7.49 -10.05
N ASP A 84 7.84 -6.41 -10.82
CA ASP A 84 9.01 -5.58 -11.13
C ASP A 84 9.31 -4.65 -9.96
N TYR A 85 10.46 -4.86 -9.32
CA TYR A 85 10.90 -4.05 -8.19
C TYR A 85 10.95 -2.54 -8.49
N ASN A 86 11.40 -2.14 -9.68
CA ASN A 86 11.52 -0.71 -10.02
C ASN A 86 10.13 -0.07 -10.09
N VAL A 87 9.13 -0.81 -10.58
CA VAL A 87 7.74 -0.35 -10.60
C VAL A 87 7.13 -0.40 -9.20
N ALA A 88 7.38 -1.47 -8.44
CA ALA A 88 6.93 -1.61 -7.06
C ALA A 88 7.45 -0.48 -6.16
N ALA A 89 8.71 -0.09 -6.34
CA ALA A 89 9.37 0.98 -5.58
C ALA A 89 8.63 2.32 -5.68
N ILE A 90 8.07 2.65 -6.85
CA ILE A 90 7.27 3.87 -7.04
C ILE A 90 6.02 3.84 -6.15
N TYR A 91 5.36 2.70 -6.03
CA TYR A 91 4.21 2.56 -5.14
C TYR A 91 4.61 2.59 -3.67
N PHE A 92 5.75 2.01 -3.30
CA PHE A 92 6.27 2.12 -1.93
C PHE A 92 6.64 3.56 -1.57
N ASP A 93 7.19 4.34 -2.50
CA ASP A 93 7.43 5.76 -2.31
C ASP A 93 6.14 6.54 -2.05
N ARG A 94 5.08 6.28 -2.84
CA ARG A 94 3.78 6.87 -2.55
C ARG A 94 3.24 6.45 -1.18
N ALA A 95 3.41 5.19 -0.80
CA ALA A 95 2.97 4.72 0.52
C ALA A 95 3.67 5.46 1.66
N ILE A 96 4.99 5.69 1.54
CA ILE A 96 5.80 6.48 2.47
C ILE A 96 5.26 7.92 2.56
N GLU A 97 5.05 8.59 1.42
CA GLU A 97 4.51 9.96 1.37
C GLU A 97 3.19 10.07 2.15
N PHE A 98 2.26 9.13 1.95
CA PHE A 98 0.98 9.14 2.66
C PHE A 98 1.13 8.86 4.16
N TYR A 99 2.02 7.95 4.58
CA TYR A 99 2.25 7.73 6.00
C TYR A 99 2.90 8.94 6.69
N GLU A 100 3.82 9.63 6.01
CA GLU A 100 4.41 10.88 6.50
C GLU A 100 3.36 12.00 6.60
N LEU A 101 2.46 12.12 5.63
CA LEU A 101 1.35 13.07 5.68
C LEU A 101 0.40 12.77 6.86
N ALA A 102 0.07 11.50 7.11
CA ALA A 102 -0.75 11.14 8.26
C ALA A 102 -0.06 11.48 9.59
N LEU A 103 1.26 11.29 9.68
CA LEU A 103 2.08 11.69 10.84
C LEU A 103 2.24 13.20 10.99
N MET A 104 2.17 13.97 9.90
CA MET A 104 2.20 15.43 9.99
C MET A 104 0.96 15.97 10.74
N GLU A 105 -0.19 15.33 10.54
CA GLU A 105 -1.43 15.66 11.24
C GLU A 105 -1.49 15.02 12.65
N GLU A 106 -1.03 13.77 12.81
CA GLU A 106 -1.01 13.06 14.09
C GLU A 106 0.38 12.44 14.40
N PRO A 107 1.35 13.25 14.88
CA PRO A 107 2.75 12.82 15.03
C PRO A 107 2.97 11.69 16.04
N GLU A 108 2.09 11.55 17.01
CA GLU A 108 2.20 10.55 18.08
C GLU A 108 1.44 9.25 17.78
N ASP A 109 0.80 9.13 16.60
CA ASP A 109 0.07 7.91 16.26
C ASP A 109 1.02 6.75 15.93
N GLN A 110 1.08 5.79 16.86
CA GLN A 110 1.96 4.63 16.75
C GLN A 110 1.63 3.73 15.58
N ILE A 111 0.39 3.73 15.07
CA ILE A 111 0.01 2.89 13.94
C ILE A 111 0.61 3.47 12.66
N TYR A 112 0.57 4.79 12.51
CA TYR A 112 1.16 5.47 11.35
C TYR A 112 2.68 5.34 11.37
N LEU A 113 3.31 5.54 12.54
CA LEU A 113 4.75 5.36 12.72
C LEU A 113 5.21 3.95 12.34
N LYS A 114 4.55 2.92 12.87
CA LYS A 114 4.88 1.51 12.55
C LYS A 114 4.65 1.18 11.08
N SER A 115 3.65 1.81 10.46
CA SER A 115 3.38 1.59 9.03
C SER A 115 4.49 2.18 8.16
N LEU A 116 4.99 3.36 8.52
CA LEU A 116 6.14 4.00 7.88
C LEU A 116 7.42 3.16 8.04
N GLU A 117 7.73 2.76 9.27
CA GLU A 117 8.88 1.89 9.55
C GLU A 117 8.82 0.59 8.73
N SER A 118 7.66 -0.09 8.78
CA SER A 118 7.46 -1.34 8.07
C SER A 118 7.62 -1.21 6.55
N ILE A 119 7.12 -0.13 5.93
CA ILE A 119 7.21 0.02 4.47
C ILE A 119 8.63 0.35 4.03
N VAL A 120 9.39 1.12 4.82
CA VAL A 120 10.80 1.40 4.56
C VAL A 120 11.62 0.11 4.63
N GLU A 121 11.35 -0.75 5.61
CA GLU A 121 11.98 -2.08 5.71
C GLU A 121 11.64 -2.97 4.51
N VAL A 122 10.37 -3.05 4.12
CA VAL A 122 9.92 -3.81 2.94
C VAL A 122 10.64 -3.33 1.68
N LYS A 123 10.67 -2.02 1.43
CA LYS A 123 11.34 -1.43 0.27
C LYS A 123 12.83 -1.77 0.24
N THR A 124 13.49 -1.69 1.39
CA THR A 124 14.93 -1.97 1.53
C THR A 124 15.23 -3.45 1.31
N CYS A 125 14.44 -4.34 1.91
CA CYS A 125 14.59 -5.79 1.76
C CYS A 125 14.42 -6.22 0.29
N LEU A 126 13.39 -5.72 -0.38
CA LEU A 126 13.16 -6.03 -1.80
C LEU A 126 14.25 -5.46 -2.71
N ALA A 127 14.82 -4.30 -2.38
CA ALA A 127 15.96 -3.73 -3.10
C ALA A 127 17.19 -4.66 -3.06
N GLN A 128 17.49 -5.19 -1.88
CA GLN A 128 18.61 -6.11 -1.66
C GLN A 128 18.42 -7.42 -2.43
N GLN A 129 17.20 -7.96 -2.42
CA GLN A 129 16.87 -9.17 -3.18
C GLN A 129 17.01 -8.94 -4.70
N ALA A 130 16.52 -7.80 -5.20
CA ALA A 130 16.65 -7.44 -6.61
C ALA A 130 18.12 -7.25 -7.04
N ALA A 131 18.97 -6.69 -6.17
CA ALA A 131 20.41 -6.55 -6.42
C ALA A 131 21.15 -7.89 -6.39
N GLY A 132 20.82 -8.77 -5.42
CA GLY A 132 21.41 -10.10 -5.31
C GLY A 132 21.09 -11.00 -6.51
N ALA A 133 19.86 -10.96 -7.01
CA ALA A 133 19.45 -11.71 -8.20
C ALA A 133 20.23 -11.30 -9.48
N LYS A 134 20.53 -10.00 -9.61
CA LYS A 134 21.34 -9.47 -10.72
C LYS A 134 22.79 -9.96 -10.64
N ASN A 135 23.39 -9.97 -9.45
CA ASN A 135 24.78 -10.39 -9.25
C ASN A 135 24.99 -11.90 -9.46
N SER A 136 24.00 -12.72 -9.10
CA SER A 136 24.04 -14.18 -9.37
C SER A 136 23.87 -14.50 -10.85
N SER A 137 23.17 -13.66 -11.61
CA SER A 137 22.95 -13.88 -13.05
C SER A 137 24.19 -13.53 -13.89
N THR A 138 25.06 -12.63 -13.41
CA THR A 138 26.34 -12.30 -14.06
C THR A 138 27.44 -13.34 -13.82
N SER A 139 27.47 -14.02 -12.67
CA SER A 139 28.53 -15.01 -12.38
C SER A 139 28.47 -16.25 -13.28
N TYR A 140 27.29 -16.68 -13.71
CA TYR A 140 27.15 -17.82 -14.64
C TYR A 140 27.52 -17.49 -16.09
N ALA A 141 27.51 -16.21 -16.47
CA ALA A 141 27.89 -15.78 -17.82
C ALA A 141 29.42 -15.77 -18.01
N GLU A 142 30.19 -15.43 -16.97
CA GLU A 142 31.66 -15.37 -17.05
C GLU A 142 32.32 -16.77 -17.00
N GLU A 143 31.68 -17.74 -16.35
CA GLU A 143 32.23 -19.10 -16.20
C GLU A 143 32.08 -19.94 -17.50
N THR A 144 31.09 -19.63 -18.34
CA THR A 144 30.88 -20.33 -19.62
C THR A 144 31.80 -19.84 -20.74
N THR A 145 32.38 -18.64 -20.63
CA THR A 145 33.36 -18.13 -21.60
C THR A 145 34.79 -18.61 -21.36
N LYS A 146 35.10 -19.16 -20.18
CA LYS A 146 36.47 -19.58 -19.81
C LYS A 146 36.73 -21.09 -19.97
N ALA A 147 35.71 -21.87 -20.33
CA ALA A 147 35.81 -23.32 -20.52
C ALA A 147 35.90 -23.74 -22.00
N ALA A 148 36.08 -22.80 -22.92
CA ALA A 148 36.10 -23.03 -24.37
C ALA A 148 37.45 -22.73 -25.07
N GLU A 149 38.54 -22.60 -24.32
CA GLU A 149 39.91 -22.45 -24.86
C GLU A 149 40.80 -23.66 -24.51
#